data_AF-A0A447MTL3-F1
#
_entry.id   AF-A0A447MTL3-F1
#
_cell.length_a   1.000
_cell.length_b   1.000
_cell.length_c   1.000
_cell.angle_alpha   90.00
_cell.angle_beta   90.00
_cell.angle_gamma   90.00
#
_symmetry.space_group_name_H-M   'P 1'
#
loop_
_entity.id
_entity.type
_entity.pdbx_description
1 polymer ?
#
loop_
_entity_poly.entity_id
_entity_poly.type
_entity_poly.pdbx_seq_one_letter_code
_entity_poly.pdbx_strand_id
1 'polypeptide(L)' 'MVGAMTLKLAQDASLEEMVRFGVAAGSAATLNQGTRLCSHDDTQKIYAYLSAQ' A
#
# COMPACT_ATOMS: atom_id res chain seq x y z
N MET A 1 4.24 -4.27 1.47
CA MET A 1 3.53 -4.13 2.77
C MET A 1 4.36 -3.35 3.79
N VAL A 2 5.37 -3.94 4.44
CA VAL A 2 6.09 -3.30 5.56
C VAL A 2 6.65 -1.92 5.21
N GLY A 3 7.37 -1.78 4.10
CA GLY A 3 7.91 -0.46 3.69
C GLY A 3 6.84 0.63 3.50
N ALA A 4 5.64 0.26 3.02
CA ALA A 4 4.53 1.19 2.86
C ALA A 4 3.93 1.60 4.23
N MET A 5 3.82 0.64 5.16
CA MET A 5 3.39 0.92 6.54
C MET A 5 4.42 1.80 7.26
N THR A 6 5.72 1.54 7.09
CA THR A 6 6.79 2.36 7.65
C THR A 6 6.74 3.80 7.13
N LEU A 7 6.44 3.99 5.83
CA LEU A 7 6.23 5.33 5.27
C LEU A 7 5.05 6.05 5.94
N LYS A 8 3.91 5.37 6.10
CA LYS A 8 2.73 5.96 6.76
C LYS A 8 2.97 6.26 8.24
N LEU A 9 3.72 5.40 8.93
CA LEU A 9 4.17 5.66 10.29
C LEU A 9 5.07 6.91 10.37
N ALA A 10 6.01 7.07 9.44
CA ALA A 10 6.87 8.26 9.37
C ALA A 10 6.11 9.55 9.04
N GLN A 11 4.91 9.43 8.48
CA GLN A 11 4.00 10.55 8.19
C GLN A 11 2.98 10.80 9.31
N ASP A 12 3.13 10.14 10.46
CA ASP A 12 2.20 10.22 11.61
C ASP A 12 0.74 9.87 11.24
N ALA A 13 0.57 8.98 10.24
CA ALA A 13 -0.73 8.57 9.76
C ALA A 13 -1.46 7.70 10.79
N SER A 14 -2.79 7.70 10.71
CA SER A 14 -3.61 6.81 11.54
C SER A 14 -3.28 5.34 11.29
N LEU A 15 -3.56 4.48 12.28
CA LEU A 15 -3.41 3.03 12.13
C LEU A 15 -4.20 2.50 10.93
N GLU A 16 -5.39 3.04 10.69
CA GLU A 16 -6.24 2.67 9.57
C GLU A 16 -5.59 2.99 8.22
N GLU A 17 -5.09 4.22 8.02
CA GLU A 17 -4.38 4.59 6.80
C GLU A 17 -3.11 3.77 6.59
N MET A 18 -2.38 3.51 7.68
CA MET A 18 -1.16 2.70 7.65
C MET A 18 -1.46 1.27 7.16
N VAL A 19 -2.50 0.63 7.72
CA VAL A 19 -2.90 -0.72 7.32
C VAL A 19 -3.46 -0.73 5.90
N ARG A 20 -4.35 0.21 5.54
CA ARG A 20 -4.92 0.32 4.18
C ARG A 20 -3.81 0.49 3.14
N PHE A 21 -2.81 1.34 3.40
CA PHE A 21 -1.68 1.55 2.50
C PHE A 21 -0.72 0.35 2.46
N GLY A 22 -0.51 -0.32 3.60
CA GLY A 22 0.25 -1.57 3.69
C GLY A 22 -0.37 -2.71 2.86
N VAL A 23 -1.69 -2.88 2.95
CA VAL A 23 -2.47 -3.83 2.15
C VAL A 23 -2.40 -3.46 0.68
N ALA A 24 -2.62 -2.19 0.32
CA ALA A 24 -2.54 -1.72 -1.05
C ALA A 24 -1.19 -2.04 -1.70
N ALA A 25 -0.08 -1.75 -1.01
CA ALA A 25 1.26 -2.06 -1.51
C ALA A 25 1.54 -3.57 -1.52
N GLY A 26 1.00 -4.35 -0.58
CA GLY A 26 1.10 -5.80 -0.57
C GLY A 26 0.41 -6.43 -1.79
N SER A 27 -0.85 -6.06 -2.02
CA SER A 27 -1.65 -6.54 -3.15
C SER A 27 -1.11 -6.04 -4.49
N ALA A 28 -0.61 -4.80 -4.58
CA ALA A 28 0.03 -4.29 -5.79
C ALA A 28 1.25 -5.13 -6.20
N ALA A 29 2.02 -5.65 -5.24
CA ALA A 29 3.15 -6.52 -5.55
C ALA A 29 2.71 -7.86 -6.17
N THR A 30 1.54 -8.41 -5.80
CA THR A 30 1.05 -9.69 -6.36
C THR A 30 0.54 -9.58 -7.79
N LEU A 31 0.38 -8.36 -8.33
CA LEU A 31 0.03 -8.13 -9.73
C LEU A 31 1.23 -8.31 -10.66
N ASN A 32 2.44 -8.19 -10.14
CA ASN A 32 3.65 -8.24 -10.94
C ASN A 32 4.19 -9.67 -11.08
N GLN A 33 4.70 -9.99 -12.27
CA GLN A 33 5.30 -11.31 -12.54
C GLN A 33 6.68 -11.45 -11.88
N GLY A 34 6.94 -12.62 -11.30
CA GLY A 34 8.21 -12.96 -10.65
C GLY A 34 8.37 -12.31 -9.28
N THR A 35 9.54 -11.71 -9.02
CA THR A 35 9.91 -11.13 -7.72
C THR A 35 9.79 -9.61 -7.68
N ARG A 36 9.11 -9.02 -8.65
CA ARG A 36 8.90 -7.57 -8.72
C ARG A 36 8.08 -7.10 -7.53
N LEU A 37 8.51 -5.99 -6.92
CA LEU A 37 7.80 -5.33 -5.83
C LEU A 37 6.57 -4.56 -6.34
N CYS A 38 5.91 -3.82 -5.46
CA CYS A 38 4.79 -2.95 -5.82
C CYS A 38 5.21 -1.79 -6.72
N SER A 39 4.35 -1.42 -7.66
CA SER A 39 4.45 -0.15 -8.38
C SER A 39 3.75 0.96 -7.57
N HIS A 40 4.19 2.21 -7.74
CA HIS A 40 3.52 3.35 -7.13
C HIS A 40 2.07 3.48 -7.61
N ASP A 41 1.85 3.32 -8.92
CA ASP A 41 0.55 3.53 -9.55
C ASP A 41 -0.49 2.49 -9.12
N ASP A 42 -0.12 1.21 -9.05
CA ASP A 42 -1.05 0.17 -8.61
C ASP A 42 -1.32 0.27 -7.11
N THR A 43 -0.31 0.65 -6.32
CA THR A 43 -0.50 0.93 -4.89
C THR A 43 -1.50 2.06 -4.67
N GLN A 44 -1.37 3.16 -5.41
CA GLN A 44 -2.29 4.31 -5.34
C GLN A 44 -3.72 3.91 -5.76
N LYS A 45 -3.88 3.16 -6.85
CA LYS A 45 -5.20 2.70 -7.30
C LYS A 45 -5.91 1.84 -6.24
N ILE A 46 -5.21 0.86 -5.67
CA ILE A 46 -5.78 -0.03 -4.65
C ILE A 46 -6.05 0.77 -3.36
N TYR A 47 -5.14 1.67 -2.96
CA TYR A 47 -5.34 2.50 -1.78
C TYR A 47 -6.55 3.43 -1.92
N ALA A 48 -6.76 4.03 -3.10
CA ALA A 48 -7.94 4.86 -3.38
C ALA A 48 -9.23 4.05 -3.26
N TYR A 49 -9.25 2.81 -3.77
CA TYR A 49 -10.38 1.89 -3.60
C TYR A 49 -10.66 1.58 -2.12
N LEU A 50 -9.62 1.27 -1.34
CA LEU A 50 -9.75 0.98 0.10
C LEU A 50 -10.12 2.22 0.92
N SER A 51 -9.77 3.41 0.45
CA SER A 51 -10.04 4.69 1.12
C SER A 51 -11.42 5.27 0.81
N ALA A 52 -12.09 4.76 -0.21
CA ALA A 52 -13.45 5.13 -0.58
C ALA A 52 -14.53 4.38 0.22
N GLN A 53 -14.13 3.40 1.05
CA GLN A 53 -14.97 2.70 2.04
C GLN A 53 -14.76 3.27 3.43
#